data_AF-A0A7X9EES0-F1
#
_entry.id   AF-A0A7X9EES0-F1
#
_cell.length_a   1.000
_cell.length_b   1.000
_cell.length_c   1.000
_cell.angle_alpha   90.00
_cell.angle_beta   90.00
_cell.angle_gamma   90.00
#
_symmetry.space_group_name_H-M   'P 1'
#
loop_
_entity.id
_entity.type
_entity.pdbx_description
1 polymer ?
#
loop_
_entity_poly.entity_id
_entity_poly.type
_entity_poly.pdbx_seq_one_letter_code
_entity_poly.pdbx_strand_id
1 'polypeptide(L)'
;TGGNIPQLFFESVTTRFVRRLISEGKVADKTLNDRKIIYDIYEKEWPIVKQMSLQELLSSMDIHPLFKIDSLSYAHLLDKSKVSLIDALFDKTLSLTSRKSLYKEMKGAKRYVLPISHVSWLPLEFLLARYILHKVNIYDRETASKILTREIVQTPIEDEITEIDNQFKKTD
;
A
#
# COMPACT_ATOMS: atom_id res chain seq x y z
N THR A 1 4.94 3.54 2.32
CA THR A 1 5.21 2.11 2.61
C THR A 1 4.45 1.72 3.87
N GLY A 2 3.70 0.62 3.80
CA GLY A 2 2.95 0.08 4.93
C GLY A 2 3.43 -1.34 5.21
N GLY A 3 3.25 -1.80 6.45
CA GLY A 3 3.42 -3.20 6.80
C GLY A 3 2.08 -3.80 7.24
N ASN A 4 2.10 -4.98 7.86
CA ASN A 4 0.94 -5.85 8.03
C ASN A 4 0.51 -6.46 6.68
N ILE A 5 1.27 -7.47 6.26
CA ILE A 5 1.01 -8.26 5.05
C ILE A 5 -0.44 -8.78 4.94
N PRO A 6 -1.12 -9.27 6.00
CA PRO A 6 -2.53 -9.62 5.92
C PRO A 6 -3.40 -8.51 5.33
N GLN A 7 -3.25 -7.29 5.85
CA GLN A 7 -3.99 -6.13 5.35
C GLN A 7 -3.56 -5.74 3.94
N LEU A 8 -2.26 -5.89 3.62
CA LEU A 8 -1.79 -5.69 2.26
C LEU A 8 -2.49 -6.68 1.32
N PHE A 9 -2.47 -7.98 1.56
CA PHE A 9 -3.04 -8.97 0.64
C PHE A 9 -4.56 -8.87 0.50
N PHE A 10 -5.28 -8.64 1.61
CA PHE A 10 -6.74 -8.76 1.60
C PHE A 10 -7.49 -7.43 1.54
N GLU A 11 -6.86 -6.30 1.89
CA GLU A 11 -7.56 -5.01 2.02
C GLU A 11 -6.98 -3.91 1.12
N SER A 12 -5.74 -4.04 0.64
CA SER A 12 -5.16 -3.06 -0.27
C SER A 12 -5.75 -3.13 -1.68
N VAL A 13 -5.87 -1.98 -2.33
CA VAL A 13 -6.27 -1.87 -3.74
C VAL A 13 -5.17 -2.39 -4.66
N THR A 14 -3.89 -2.17 -4.32
CA THR A 14 -2.75 -2.51 -5.19
C THR A 14 -2.47 -4.01 -5.25
N THR A 15 -3.01 -4.80 -4.33
CA THR A 15 -2.87 -6.26 -4.26
C THR A 15 -4.13 -7.01 -4.72
N ARG A 16 -5.04 -6.35 -5.44
CA ARG A 16 -6.28 -6.98 -5.91
C ARG A 16 -6.03 -8.27 -6.70
N PHE A 17 -4.93 -8.31 -7.45
CA PHE A 17 -4.48 -9.50 -8.18
C PHE A 17 -4.25 -10.71 -7.26
N VAL A 18 -3.78 -10.52 -6.02
CA VAL A 18 -3.57 -11.60 -5.04
C VAL A 18 -4.90 -12.28 -4.72
N ARG A 19 -5.94 -11.50 -4.43
CA ARG A 19 -7.30 -12.02 -4.15
C ARG A 19 -7.87 -12.77 -5.35
N ARG A 20 -7.61 -12.28 -6.56
CA ARG A 20 -7.98 -12.97 -7.80
C ARG A 20 -7.26 -14.32 -7.92
N LEU A 21 -5.94 -14.37 -7.75
CA LEU A 21 -5.17 -15.62 -7.80
C LEU A 21 -5.64 -16.65 -6.76
N ILE A 22 -5.98 -16.20 -5.56
CA ILE A 22 -6.57 -17.01 -4.49
C ILE A 22 -7.92 -17.58 -4.96
N SER A 23 -8.83 -16.74 -5.48
CA SER A 23 -10.15 -17.17 -5.95
C SER A 23 -10.10 -18.11 -7.16
N GLU A 24 -9.08 -17.99 -7.99
CA GLU A 24 -8.83 -18.88 -9.15
C GLU A 24 -8.16 -20.20 -8.75
N GLY A 25 -7.89 -20.43 -7.46
CA GLY A 25 -7.22 -21.64 -6.96
C GLY A 25 -5.75 -21.75 -7.37
N LYS A 26 -5.14 -20.65 -7.84
CA LYS A 26 -3.74 -20.61 -8.30
C LYS A 26 -2.72 -20.50 -7.16
N VAL A 27 -3.19 -20.34 -5.92
CA VAL A 27 -2.34 -20.31 -4.72
C VAL A 27 -2.38 -21.67 -4.04
N ALA A 28 -1.29 -22.43 -4.21
CA ALA A 28 -1.15 -23.78 -3.66
C ALA A 28 -0.99 -23.80 -2.13
N ASP A 29 -0.44 -22.73 -1.56
CA ASP A 29 -0.24 -22.60 -0.12
C ASP A 29 -1.59 -22.34 0.59
N LYS A 30 -2.01 -23.29 1.43
CA LYS A 30 -3.27 -23.23 2.18
C LYS A 30 -3.31 -22.09 3.19
N THR A 31 -2.17 -21.73 3.76
CA THR A 31 -2.05 -20.60 4.69
C THR A 31 -2.27 -19.30 3.94
N LEU A 32 -1.61 -19.11 2.79
CA LEU A 32 -1.73 -17.87 1.99
C LEU A 32 -3.10 -17.68 1.35
N ASN A 33 -3.81 -18.78 1.10
CA ASN A 33 -5.14 -18.78 0.50
C ASN A 33 -6.24 -18.41 1.52
N ASP A 34 -6.02 -18.68 2.82
CA ASP A 34 -7.02 -18.42 3.86
C ASP A 34 -6.73 -17.11 4.62
N ARG A 35 -7.62 -16.13 4.42
CA ARG A 35 -7.58 -14.84 5.14
C ARG A 35 -7.55 -15.05 6.65
N LYS A 36 -8.41 -15.91 7.20
CA LYS A 36 -8.54 -16.06 8.64
C LYS A 36 -7.26 -16.63 9.24
N ILE A 37 -6.68 -17.65 8.62
CA ILE A 37 -5.45 -18.29 9.10
C ILE A 37 -4.31 -17.28 9.17
N ILE A 38 -4.10 -16.46 8.13
CA ILE A 38 -3.04 -15.44 8.14
C ILE A 38 -3.27 -14.41 9.25
N TYR A 39 -4.50 -13.93 9.45
CA TYR A 39 -4.77 -12.97 10.52
C TYR A 39 -4.54 -13.59 11.90
N ASP A 40 -4.97 -14.83 12.12
CA ASP A 40 -4.78 -15.55 13.38
C ASP A 40 -3.29 -15.75 13.70
N ILE A 41 -2.47 -16.11 12.70
CA ILE A 41 -1.00 -16.17 12.82
C ILE A 41 -0.45 -14.82 13.24
N TYR A 42 -0.89 -13.76 12.56
CA TYR A 42 -0.38 -12.42 12.84
C TYR A 42 -0.75 -11.94 14.23
N GLU A 43 -1.98 -12.16 14.68
CA GLU A 43 -2.41 -11.78 16.04
C GLU A 43 -1.63 -12.55 17.13
N LYS A 44 -1.35 -13.83 16.90
CA LYS A 44 -0.65 -14.70 17.85
C LYS A 44 0.85 -14.37 17.95
N GLU A 45 1.53 -14.20 16.82
CA GLU A 45 2.99 -14.09 16.78
C GLU A 45 3.49 -12.65 16.86
N TRP A 46 2.68 -11.66 16.49
CA TRP A 46 3.06 -10.24 16.51
C TRP A 46 3.63 -9.76 17.86
N PRO A 47 3.04 -10.11 19.03
CA PRO A 47 3.58 -9.71 20.32
C PRO A 47 4.99 -10.24 20.61
N ILE A 48 5.37 -11.36 19.99
CA ILE A 48 6.69 -11.99 20.12
C ILE A 48 7.66 -11.27 19.17
N VAL A 49 7.27 -11.11 17.90
CA VAL A 49 8.08 -10.49 16.84
C VAL A 49 8.56 -9.09 17.23
N LYS A 50 7.68 -8.25 17.81
CA LYS A 50 8.03 -6.88 18.21
C LYS A 50 9.08 -6.77 19.34
N GLN A 51 9.45 -7.89 19.95
CA GLN A 51 10.45 -7.96 21.03
C GLN A 51 11.77 -8.59 20.56
N MET A 52 11.78 -9.19 19.36
CA MET A 52 12.95 -9.86 18.82
C MET A 52 14.02 -8.85 18.39
N SER A 53 15.28 -9.23 18.59
CA SER A 53 16.40 -8.60 17.91
C SER A 53 16.39 -8.91 16.41
N LEU A 54 17.16 -8.15 15.63
CA LEU A 54 17.31 -8.39 14.19
C LEU A 54 17.79 -9.83 13.90
N GLN A 55 18.75 -10.32 14.68
CA GLN A 55 19.32 -11.64 14.47
C GLN A 55 18.28 -12.74 14.73
N GLU A 56 17.55 -12.65 15.84
CA GLU A 56 16.48 -13.59 16.17
C GLU A 56 15.39 -13.61 15.11
N LEU A 57 14.97 -12.44 14.62
CA LEU A 57 13.92 -12.35 13.60
C LEU A 57 14.32 -13.03 12.28
N LEU A 58 15.58 -12.90 11.87
CA LEU A 58 16.07 -13.51 10.63
C LEU A 58 16.29 -15.03 10.78
N SER A 59 16.83 -15.48 11.92
CA SER A 59 17.19 -16.89 12.13
C SER A 59 16.06 -17.74 12.72
N SER A 60 15.03 -17.15 13.32
CA SER A 60 13.96 -17.91 13.99
C SER A 60 13.19 -18.78 12.99
N MET A 61 12.92 -20.01 13.42
CA MET A 61 12.01 -20.95 12.74
C MET A 61 10.63 -21.00 13.43
N ASP A 62 10.47 -20.26 14.53
CA ASP A 62 9.28 -20.29 15.39
C ASP A 62 8.23 -19.23 14.98
N ILE A 63 8.61 -18.31 14.09
CA ILE A 63 7.72 -17.30 13.53
C ILE A 63 7.46 -17.58 12.06
N HIS A 64 6.29 -17.17 11.60
CA HIS A 64 5.90 -17.30 10.21
C HIS A 64 6.86 -16.50 9.30
N PRO A 65 7.34 -17.09 8.18
CA PRO A 65 8.32 -16.44 7.30
C PRO A 65 7.90 -15.06 6.78
N LEU A 66 6.60 -14.78 6.70
CA LEU A 66 6.08 -13.48 6.29
C LEU A 66 6.57 -12.33 7.19
N PHE A 67 6.78 -12.58 8.49
CA PHE A 67 7.33 -11.55 9.38
C PHE A 67 8.75 -11.14 9.00
N LYS A 68 9.52 -12.02 8.34
CA LYS A 68 10.88 -11.71 7.89
C LYS A 68 10.89 -10.73 6.71
N ILE A 69 9.80 -10.61 5.96
CA ILE A 69 9.69 -9.71 4.82
C ILE A 69 8.75 -8.53 5.08
N ASP A 70 7.93 -8.59 6.14
CA ASP A 70 7.05 -7.50 6.53
C ASP A 70 7.84 -6.35 7.16
N SER A 71 7.76 -5.17 6.55
CA SER A 71 8.38 -3.93 7.07
C SER A 71 7.94 -3.57 8.49
N LEU A 72 6.72 -3.95 8.91
CA LEU A 72 6.23 -3.67 10.26
C LEU A 72 7.09 -4.38 11.32
N SER A 73 7.58 -5.57 11.02
CA SER A 73 8.39 -6.38 11.94
C SER A 73 9.74 -5.77 12.27
N TYR A 74 10.18 -4.77 11.51
CA TYR A 74 11.46 -4.09 11.73
C TYR A 74 11.29 -2.72 12.38
N ALA A 75 10.06 -2.22 12.51
CA ALA A 75 9.78 -0.86 12.99
C ALA A 75 10.33 -0.63 14.42
N HIS A 76 10.24 -1.63 15.29
CA HIS A 76 10.73 -1.53 16.67
C HIS A 76 12.25 -1.49 16.77
N LEU A 77 13.00 -1.93 15.74
CA LEU A 77 14.46 -1.94 15.71
C LEU A 77 15.07 -0.59 15.32
N LEU A 78 14.29 0.32 14.73
CA LEU A 78 14.81 1.60 14.22
C LEU A 78 15.07 2.62 15.33
N ASP A 79 16.05 3.49 15.16
CA ASP A 79 16.21 4.68 16.01
C ASP A 79 15.21 5.77 15.57
N LYS A 80 14.13 5.91 16.33
CA LYS A 80 13.00 6.79 15.98
C LYS A 80 13.41 8.25 15.93
N SER A 81 14.44 8.67 16.68
CA SER A 81 14.94 10.06 16.66
C SER A 81 15.52 10.46 15.30
N LYS A 82 15.97 9.47 14.52
CA LYS A 82 16.58 9.64 13.20
C LYS A 82 15.63 9.34 12.05
N VAL A 83 14.39 8.92 12.33
CA VAL A 83 13.41 8.56 11.31
C VAL A 83 12.35 9.64 11.19
N SER A 84 11.97 9.96 9.96
CA SER A 84 10.80 10.78 9.65
C SER A 84 9.79 9.95 8.87
N LEU A 85 8.54 9.91 9.34
CA LEU A 85 7.42 9.34 8.60
C LEU A 85 6.67 10.43 7.87
N ILE A 86 6.49 10.20 6.57
CA ILE A 86 5.70 11.06 5.69
C ILE A 86 4.45 10.29 5.31
N ASP A 87 3.30 10.80 5.73
CA ASP A 87 1.98 10.27 5.43
C ASP A 87 1.37 11.09 4.29
N ALA A 88 0.93 10.40 3.24
CA ALA A 88 0.21 11.01 2.14
C ALA A 88 -1.30 11.00 2.47
N LEU A 89 -1.87 12.18 2.67
CA LEU A 89 -3.27 12.33 3.10
C LEU A 89 -4.25 11.69 2.12
N PHE A 90 -3.97 11.81 0.82
CA PHE A 90 -4.84 11.33 -0.24
C PHE A 90 -4.43 9.97 -0.82
N ASP A 91 -3.41 9.33 -0.25
CA ASP A 91 -2.98 8.00 -0.67
C ASP A 91 -4.02 6.94 -0.27
N LYS A 92 -4.53 6.23 -1.28
CA LYS A 92 -5.50 5.14 -1.16
C LYS A 92 -4.89 3.76 -1.44
N THR A 93 -3.61 3.69 -1.77
CA THR A 93 -2.93 2.43 -2.10
C THR A 93 -2.85 1.52 -0.88
N LEU A 94 -2.54 2.08 0.29
CA LEU A 94 -2.47 1.37 1.56
C LEU A 94 -3.73 1.58 2.39
N SER A 95 -4.20 0.52 3.04
CA SER A 95 -5.34 0.62 3.96
C SER A 95 -5.01 1.58 5.10
N LEU A 96 -6.02 2.31 5.57
CA LEU A 96 -5.88 3.21 6.72
C LEU A 96 -5.39 2.46 7.96
N THR A 97 -5.81 1.21 8.13
CA THR A 97 -5.43 0.36 9.25
C THR A 97 -3.95 0.01 9.22
N SER A 98 -3.40 -0.32 8.05
CA SER A 98 -1.98 -0.68 7.89
C SER A 98 -1.08 0.51 8.24
N ARG A 99 -1.46 1.70 7.75
CA ARG A 99 -0.78 2.96 8.08
C ARG A 99 -0.82 3.24 9.57
N LYS A 100 -1.98 3.09 10.22
CA LYS A 100 -2.14 3.29 11.67
C LYS A 100 -1.28 2.32 12.49
N SER A 101 -1.20 1.05 12.09
CA SER A 101 -0.37 0.05 12.77
C SER A 101 1.10 0.44 12.74
N LEU A 102 1.63 0.84 11.59
CA LEU A 102 3.01 1.34 11.48
C LEU A 102 3.24 2.60 12.33
N TYR A 103 2.28 3.53 12.36
CA TYR A 103 2.39 4.73 13.20
C TYR A 103 2.45 4.44 14.69
N LYS A 104 1.73 3.42 15.14
CA LYS A 104 1.76 3.01 16.55
C LYS A 104 3.17 2.54 16.94
N GLU A 105 3.81 1.76 16.09
CA GLU A 105 5.16 1.24 16.33
C GLU A 105 6.26 2.31 16.18
N MET A 106 6.02 3.31 15.31
CA MET A 106 6.95 4.41 15.09
C MET A 106 6.72 5.61 16.03
N LYS A 107 5.99 5.43 17.13
CA LYS A 107 5.76 6.48 18.11
C LYS A 107 7.10 7.01 18.63
N GLY A 108 7.31 8.32 18.51
CA GLY A 108 8.58 9.00 18.83
C GLY A 108 9.38 9.47 17.61
N ALA A 109 9.03 9.02 16.40
CA ALA A 109 9.59 9.54 15.16
C ALA A 109 8.93 10.87 14.75
N LYS A 110 9.64 11.69 13.96
CA LYS A 110 9.05 12.92 13.39
C LYS A 110 7.99 12.53 12.36
N ARG A 111 6.79 13.13 12.44
CA ARG A 111 5.68 12.84 11.53
C ARG A 111 5.30 14.07 10.73
N TYR A 112 5.18 13.89 9.42
CA TYR A 112 4.64 14.87 8.48
C TYR A 112 3.44 14.26 7.77
N VAL A 113 2.32 14.97 7.76
CA VAL A 113 1.14 14.61 6.96
C VAL A 113 1.05 15.62 5.84
N LEU A 114 1.24 15.17 4.61
CA LEU A 114 1.28 16.04 3.44
C LEU A 114 0.02 15.82 2.59
N PRO A 115 -0.56 16.87 1.98
CA PRO A 115 -1.71 16.77 1.09
C PRO A 115 -1.34 16.20 -0.29
N ILE A 116 -0.59 15.10 -0.31
CA ILE A 116 -0.10 14.41 -1.51
C ILE A 116 -0.79 13.04 -1.65
N SER A 117 -0.67 12.44 -2.82
CA SER A 117 -1.08 11.06 -3.12
C SER A 117 0.14 10.14 -3.22
N HIS A 118 -0.08 8.88 -3.60
CA HIS A 118 0.98 7.88 -3.80
C HIS A 118 1.96 8.24 -4.93
N VAL A 119 1.45 8.93 -5.95
CA VAL A 119 2.19 9.30 -7.17
C VAL A 119 2.09 10.78 -7.51
N SER A 120 1.10 11.50 -6.95
CA SER A 120 0.89 12.91 -7.26
C SER A 120 1.24 13.86 -6.13
N TRP A 121 1.94 14.93 -6.50
CA TRP A 121 2.13 16.12 -5.67
C TRP A 121 0.95 17.05 -5.91
N LEU A 122 -0.25 16.59 -5.52
CA LEU A 122 -1.54 17.20 -5.83
C LEU A 122 -1.56 18.75 -5.72
N PRO A 123 -0.95 19.40 -4.71
CA PRO A 123 -0.92 20.85 -4.64
C PRO A 123 -0.05 21.49 -5.73
N LEU A 124 1.10 20.90 -6.04
CA LEU A 124 2.03 21.40 -7.06
C LEU A 124 1.48 21.19 -8.46
N GLU A 125 0.95 20.00 -8.75
CA GLU A 125 0.31 19.68 -10.03
C GLU A 125 -0.89 20.57 -10.30
N PHE A 126 -1.73 20.81 -9.28
CA PHE A 126 -2.84 21.73 -9.38
C PHE A 126 -2.38 23.17 -9.69
N LEU A 127 -1.34 23.65 -9.00
CA LEU A 127 -0.79 24.98 -9.24
C LEU A 127 -0.17 25.09 -10.64
N LEU A 128 0.55 24.06 -11.08
CA LEU A 128 1.15 23.99 -12.42
C LEU A 128 0.07 23.95 -13.52
N ALA A 129 -0.97 23.13 -13.36
CA ALA A 129 -2.08 23.06 -14.29
C ALA A 129 -2.83 24.40 -14.40
N ARG A 130 -3.09 25.07 -13.27
CA ARG A 130 -3.65 26.43 -13.27
C ARG A 130 -2.73 27.43 -13.95
N TYR A 131 -1.42 27.34 -13.73
CA TYR A 131 -0.44 28.21 -14.37
C TYR A 131 -0.43 28.01 -15.90
N ILE A 132 -0.46 26.77 -16.38
CA ILE A 132 -0.53 26.45 -17.82
C ILE A 132 -1.82 27.02 -18.42
N LEU A 133 -2.99 26.75 -17.83
CA LEU A 133 -4.28 27.28 -18.30
C LEU A 133 -4.29 28.82 -18.39
N HIS A 134 -3.69 29.48 -17.41
CA HIS A 134 -3.54 30.93 -17.42
C HIS A 134 -2.63 31.39 -18.57
N LYS A 135 -1.52 30.69 -18.84
CA LYS A 135 -0.59 31.03 -19.92
C LYS A 135 -1.15 30.76 -21.32
N VAL A 136 -1.97 29.73 -21.49
CA VAL A 136 -2.62 29.43 -22.78
C VAL A 136 -3.93 30.21 -22.98
N ASN A 137 -4.33 31.05 -22.01
CA ASN A 137 -5.53 31.89 -22.03
C ASN A 137 -6.85 31.09 -22.16
N ILE A 138 -6.90 29.87 -21.60
CA ILE A 138 -8.07 28.99 -21.56
C ILE A 138 -8.57 28.86 -20.11
N TYR A 139 -8.56 29.97 -19.38
CA TYR A 139 -8.93 29.99 -17.96
C TYR A 139 -10.44 30.25 -17.80
N ASP A 140 -11.26 29.27 -18.17
CA ASP A 140 -12.70 29.28 -17.88
C ASP A 140 -13.05 28.40 -16.67
N ARG A 141 -14.23 28.66 -16.08
CA ARG A 141 -14.68 27.98 -14.85
C ARG A 141 -14.90 26.48 -15.06
N GLU A 142 -15.25 26.05 -16.26
CA GLU A 142 -15.48 24.65 -16.60
C GLU A 142 -14.13 23.91 -16.70
N THR A 143 -13.16 24.47 -17.42
CA THR A 143 -11.80 23.92 -17.58
C THR A 143 -11.03 23.92 -16.26
N ALA A 144 -11.15 24.97 -15.44
CA ALA A 144 -10.57 24.99 -14.09
C ALA A 144 -11.17 23.91 -13.18
N SER A 145 -12.47 23.61 -13.31
CA SER A 145 -13.12 22.53 -12.55
C SER A 145 -12.62 21.14 -12.97
N LYS A 146 -12.24 20.98 -14.24
CA LYS A 146 -11.72 19.71 -14.79
C LYS A 146 -10.36 19.32 -14.21
N ILE A 147 -9.53 20.27 -13.78
CA ILE A 147 -8.27 19.99 -13.04
C ILE A 147 -8.54 19.30 -11.69
N LEU A 148 -9.68 19.59 -11.05
CA LEU A 148 -10.04 19.04 -9.73
C LEU A 148 -10.67 17.65 -9.82
N THR A 149 -11.16 17.24 -11.00
CA THR A 149 -11.65 15.88 -11.22
C THR A 149 -10.48 14.93 -11.07
N ARG A 150 -10.53 14.10 -10.03
CA ARG A 150 -9.56 13.03 -9.76
C ARG A 150 -9.23 12.30 -11.05
N GLU A 151 -7.95 12.29 -11.43
CA GLU A 151 -7.45 11.24 -12.30
C GLU A 151 -7.82 9.90 -11.65
N ILE A 152 -8.64 9.14 -12.36
CA ILE A 152 -8.72 7.70 -12.16
C ILE A 152 -7.41 7.20 -12.74
N VAL A 153 -6.40 7.05 -11.88
CA VAL A 153 -5.14 6.43 -12.27
C VAL A 153 -5.49 4.98 -12.62
N GLN A 154 -5.61 4.69 -13.91
CA GLN A 154 -5.60 3.32 -14.41
C GLN A 154 -4.22 2.75 -14.06
N THR A 155 -4.20 1.81 -13.13
CA THR A 155 -2.97 1.08 -12.83
C THR A 155 -2.64 0.19 -14.04
N PRO A 156 -1.39 0.19 -14.57
CA PRO A 156 -1.01 -0.60 -15.74
C PRO A 156 -1.35 -2.10 -15.62
N ILE A 157 -1.40 -2.60 -14.38
CA ILE A 157 -1.78 -3.97 -14.06
C ILE A 157 -3.22 -4.28 -14.50
N GLU A 158 -4.15 -3.31 -14.44
CA GLU A 158 -5.52 -3.51 -14.92
C GLU A 158 -5.58 -3.65 -16.45
N ASP A 159 -4.72 -2.94 -17.20
CA ASP A 159 -4.70 -2.98 -18.66
C ASP A 159 -4.06 -4.27 -19.20
N GLU A 160 -2.92 -4.70 -18.63
CA GLU A 160 -2.28 -5.97 -19.00
C GLU A 160 -3.18 -7.18 -18.72
N ILE A 161 -3.92 -7.15 -17.61
CA ILE A 161 -4.85 -8.22 -17.23
C ILE A 161 -6.07 -8.26 -18.17
N THR A 162 -6.57 -7.10 -18.60
CA THR A 162 -7.70 -7.01 -19.53
C THR A 162 -7.31 -7.51 -20.92
N GLU A 163 -6.07 -7.25 -21.36
CA GLU A 163 -5.53 -7.81 -22.61
C GLU A 163 -5.37 -9.33 -22.55
N ILE A 164 -4.87 -9.87 -21.43
CA ILE A 164 -4.73 -11.32 -21.22
C ILE A 164 -6.09 -12.01 -21.21
N ASP A 165 -7.06 -11.51 -20.44
CA ASP A 165 -8.42 -12.09 -20.38
C ASP A 165 -9.14 -12.03 -21.75
N ASN A 166 -8.84 -11.02 -22.58
CA ASN A 166 -9.37 -10.91 -23.94
C ASN A 166 -8.67 -11.83 -24.97
N GLN A 167 -7.40 -12.18 -24.75
CA GLN A 167 -6.70 -13.19 -25.58
C GLN A 167 -7.25 -14.60 -25.31
N PHE A 168 -7.53 -14.94 -24.05
CA PHE A 168 -8.11 -16.24 -23.68
C PHE A 168 -9.56 -16.41 -24.15
N LYS A 169 -10.36 -15.34 -24.20
CA LYS A 169 -11.73 -15.40 -24.76
C LYS A 169 -11.81 -15.52 -26.29
N LYS A 170 -10.71 -15.28 -27.01
CA LYS A 170 -10.66 -15.41 -28.48
C LYS A 170 -10.19 -16.78 -28.96
N THR A 171 -9.87 -17.69 -28.04
CA THR A 171 -9.36 -19.04 -28.36
C THR A 171 -10.37 -20.17 -28.10
N ASP A 172 -11.61 -19.83 -27.75
CA ASP A 172 -12.76 -20.76 -27.67
C ASP A 172 -13.75 -20.53 -28.83
#